data_AF-A0A8H5HN09-F1
#
_entry.id   AF-A0A8H5HN09-F1
#
_cell.length_a   1.000
_cell.length_b   1.000
_cell.length_c   1.000
_cell.angle_alpha   90.00
_cell.angle_beta   90.00
_cell.angle_gamma   90.00
#
_symmetry.space_group_name_H-M   'P 1'
#
loop_
_entity.id
_entity.type
_entity.pdbx_description
1 polymer ?
#
loop_
_entity_poly.entity_id
_entity_poly.type
_entity_poly.pdbx_seq_one_letter_code
_entity_poly.pdbx_strand_id
1 'polypeptide(L)'
;MWYGRRSQLDVDRGPYESAEAALVAAARKELAYLEQFGRPLLPFQRERRGAYGYKEQSPSDHIKNLECYLLIASSLVPKNSALHHFCIRHPDLQPNNVIVSTSSDSNS
;
A
#
# COMPACT_ATOMS: atom_id res chain seq x y z
N MET A 1 -8.42 2.26 5.99
CA MET A 1 -7.32 1.27 5.83
C MET A 1 -6.93 0.59 7.15
N TRP A 2 -7.52 1.00 8.29
CA TRP A 2 -7.29 0.43 9.63
C TRP A 2 -8.64 0.09 10.29
N TYR A 3 -9.32 -0.93 9.77
CA TYR A 3 -10.64 -1.33 10.25
C TYR A 3 -10.64 -2.82 10.62
N GLY A 4 -11.53 -3.21 11.53
CA GLY A 4 -11.61 -4.59 12.03
C GLY A 4 -10.30 -5.03 12.68
N ARG A 5 -9.88 -6.28 12.43
CA ARG A 5 -8.66 -6.86 13.05
C ARG A 5 -7.39 -6.05 12.78
N ARG A 6 -7.33 -5.31 11.67
CA ARG A 6 -6.14 -4.49 11.33
C ARG A 6 -5.92 -3.32 12.30
N SER A 7 -6.94 -2.84 13.02
CA SER A 7 -6.73 -1.78 14.02
C SER A 7 -6.02 -2.27 15.28
N GLN A 8 -6.00 -3.58 15.50
CA GLN A 8 -5.38 -4.24 16.66
C GLN A 8 -3.87 -4.48 16.47
N LEU A 9 -3.35 -4.28 15.25
CA LEU A 9 -1.94 -4.47 14.94
C LEU A 9 -1.11 -3.31 15.49
N ASP A 10 -0.06 -3.66 16.25
CA ASP A 10 0.98 -2.72 16.67
C ASP A 10 2.09 -2.68 15.61
N VAL A 11 1.89 -1.81 14.63
CA VAL A 11 2.82 -1.60 13.51
C VAL A 11 2.85 -0.12 13.17
N ASP A 12 3.98 0.33 12.63
CA ASP A 12 4.11 1.69 12.11
C ASP A 12 3.00 1.98 11.08
N ARG A 13 2.32 3.12 11.26
CA ARG A 13 1.19 3.57 10.43
C ARG A 13 1.55 4.78 9.57
N GLY A 14 2.81 5.20 9.59
CA GLY A 14 3.31 6.38 8.91
C GLY A 14 3.11 7.68 9.70
N PRO A 15 3.36 8.84 9.09
CA PRO A 15 3.66 9.04 7.66
C PRO A 15 5.00 8.42 7.24
N TYR A 16 5.09 7.99 5.97
CA TYR A 16 6.32 7.42 5.42
C TYR A 16 7.07 8.47 4.60
N GLU A 17 8.35 8.66 4.90
CA GLU A 17 9.17 9.73 4.30
C GLU A 17 9.73 9.39 2.91
N SER A 18 9.67 8.11 2.51
CA SER A 18 10.16 7.66 1.22
C SER A 18 9.24 6.61 0.58
N ALA A 19 9.33 6.48 -0.75
CA ALA A 19 8.61 5.43 -1.47
C ALA A 19 9.01 4.04 -0.97
N GLU A 20 10.29 3.82 -0.68
CA GLU A 20 10.78 2.57 -0.09
C GLU A 20 10.15 2.30 1.28
N ALA A 21 10.13 3.30 2.16
CA ALA A 21 9.53 3.16 3.49
C ALA A 21 8.04 2.79 3.39
N ALA A 22 7.30 3.39 2.43
CA ALA A 22 5.91 3.05 2.18
C ALA A 22 5.73 1.60 1.70
N LEU A 23 6.58 1.12 0.78
CA LEU A 23 6.57 -0.25 0.29
C LEU A 23 6.89 -1.26 1.42
N VAL A 24 7.95 -0.99 2.18
CA VAL A 24 8.39 -1.83 3.30
C VAL A 24 7.33 -1.88 4.41
N ALA A 25 6.77 -0.72 4.78
CA ALA A 25 5.74 -0.66 5.81
C ALA A 25 4.46 -1.41 5.40
N ALA A 26 4.07 -1.35 4.12
CA ALA A 26 2.94 -2.11 3.61
C ALA A 26 3.16 -3.63 3.76
N ALA A 27 4.36 -4.12 3.42
CA ALA A 27 4.72 -5.53 3.57
C ALA A 27 4.81 -5.96 5.04
N ARG A 28 5.44 -5.16 5.91
CA ARG A 28 5.53 -5.43 7.36
C ARG A 28 4.15 -5.48 8.02
N LYS A 29 3.25 -4.58 7.65
CA LYS A 29 1.85 -4.63 8.09
C LYS A 29 1.18 -5.94 7.70
N GLU A 30 1.39 -6.40 6.47
CA GLU A 30 0.80 -7.66 6.00
C GLU A 30 1.40 -8.88 6.72
N LEU A 31 2.72 -8.88 6.96
CA LEU A 31 3.38 -9.91 7.77
C LEU A 31 2.77 -9.99 9.17
N ALA A 32 2.70 -8.86 9.90
CA ALA A 32 2.11 -8.82 11.23
C ALA A 32 0.64 -9.30 11.23
N TYR A 33 -0.12 -8.95 10.18
CA TYR A 33 -1.48 -9.45 10.03
C TYR A 33 -1.54 -10.97 9.86
N LEU A 34 -0.67 -11.56 9.04
CA LEU A 34 -0.62 -13.00 8.79
C LEU A 34 -0.11 -13.78 9.99
N GLU A 35 0.85 -13.23 10.72
CA GLU A 35 1.37 -13.83 11.96
C GLU A 35 0.30 -13.89 13.05
N GLN A 36 -0.47 -12.81 13.22
CA GLN A 36 -1.49 -12.74 14.27
C GLN A 36 -2.84 -13.35 13.88
N PHE A 37 -3.26 -13.20 12.62
CA PHE A 37 -4.61 -13.53 12.17
C PHE A 37 -4.66 -14.41 10.92
N GLY A 38 -3.51 -14.84 10.41
CA GLY A 38 -3.41 -15.66 9.20
C GLY A 38 -4.18 -16.96 9.34
N ARG A 39 -4.87 -17.32 8.26
CA ARG A 39 -5.54 -18.61 8.12
C ARG A 39 -5.45 -19.08 6.67
N PRO A 40 -5.48 -20.39 6.41
CA PRO A 40 -5.56 -20.89 5.06
C PRO A 40 -6.76 -20.30 4.31
N LEU A 41 -6.54 -19.86 3.07
CA LEU A 41 -7.56 -19.25 2.23
C LEU A 41 -7.37 -19.66 0.77
N LEU A 42 -8.48 -19.76 0.04
CA LEU A 42 -8.42 -19.80 -1.42
C LEU A 42 -7.83 -18.48 -1.96
N PRO A 43 -7.08 -18.53 -3.07
CA PRO A 43 -6.68 -17.34 -3.79
C PRO A 43 -7.87 -16.38 -3.99
N PHE A 44 -7.62 -15.10 -3.68
CA PHE A 44 -8.62 -14.04 -3.78
C PHE A 44 -9.14 -13.91 -5.21
N GLN A 45 -8.22 -13.86 -6.18
CA GLN A 45 -8.51 -13.94 -7.61
C GLN A 45 -8.96 -15.35 -7.97
N ARG A 46 -10.18 -15.48 -8.49
CA ARG A 46 -10.80 -16.78 -8.80
C ARG A 46 -10.04 -17.53 -9.89
N GLU A 47 -9.50 -16.78 -10.85
CA GLU A 47 -8.73 -17.25 -12.00
C GLU A 47 -7.49 -18.02 -11.56
N ARG A 48 -6.91 -17.65 -10.40
CA ARG A 48 -5.73 -18.32 -9.85
C ARG A 48 -6.04 -19.66 -9.19
N ARG A 49 -7.29 -19.93 -8.79
CA ARG A 49 -7.64 -21.14 -8.01
C ARG A 49 -7.36 -22.43 -8.76
N GLY A 50 -7.51 -22.43 -10.09
CA GLY A 50 -7.17 -23.58 -10.93
C GLY A 50 -5.70 -24.00 -10.81
N ALA A 51 -4.78 -23.02 -10.80
CA ALA A 51 -3.35 -23.28 -10.65
C ALA A 51 -2.97 -23.89 -9.29
N TYR A 52 -3.79 -23.65 -8.27
CA TYR A 52 -3.63 -24.21 -6.92
C TYR A 52 -4.53 -25.43 -6.66
N GLY A 53 -5.11 -26.02 -7.71
CA GLY A 53 -5.97 -27.19 -7.60
C GLY A 53 -7.20 -26.97 -6.72
N TYR A 54 -7.70 -25.73 -6.66
CA TYR A 54 -8.81 -25.31 -5.80
C TYR A 54 -8.58 -25.59 -4.30
N LYS A 55 -7.33 -25.65 -3.86
CA LYS A 55 -6.95 -25.84 -2.46
C LYS A 55 -6.65 -24.50 -1.78
N GLU A 56 -6.93 -24.45 -0.49
CA GLU A 56 -6.53 -23.33 0.35
C GLU A 56 -5.00 -23.22 0.40
N GLN A 57 -4.50 -21.99 0.41
CA GLN A 57 -3.08 -21.67 0.50
C GLN A 57 -2.72 -21.38 1.94
N SER A 58 -1.61 -21.95 2.41
CA SER A 58 -1.12 -21.67 3.75
C SER A 58 -0.66 -20.21 3.87
N PRO A 59 -0.93 -19.52 5.00
CA PRO A 59 -0.35 -18.21 5.27
C PRO A 59 1.18 -18.20 5.21
N SER A 60 1.84 -19.32 5.55
CA SER A 60 3.30 -19.46 5.52
C SER A 60 3.90 -19.19 4.14
N ASP A 61 3.20 -19.59 3.09
CA ASP A 61 3.68 -19.38 1.72
C ASP A 61 3.60 -17.90 1.35
N HIS A 62 2.58 -17.20 1.86
CA HIS A 62 2.50 -15.75 1.69
C HIS A 62 3.56 -15.01 2.50
N ILE A 63 3.84 -15.45 3.73
CA ILE A 63 4.91 -14.90 4.58
C ILE A 63 6.26 -15.01 3.87
N LYS A 64 6.63 -16.20 3.37
CA LYS A 64 7.87 -16.38 2.60
C LYS A 64 7.97 -15.45 1.40
N ASN A 65 6.87 -15.25 0.68
CA ASN A 65 6.84 -14.33 -0.45
C ASN A 65 7.03 -12.87 0.00
N LEU A 66 6.48 -12.48 1.15
CA LEU A 66 6.67 -11.13 1.72
C LEU A 66 8.11 -10.91 2.21
N GLU A 67 8.75 -11.94 2.78
CA GLU A 67 10.17 -11.89 3.14
C GLU A 67 11.04 -11.69 1.88
N CYS A 68 10.80 -12.46 0.82
CA CYS A 68 11.47 -12.26 -0.47
C CYS A 68 11.19 -10.87 -1.05
N TYR A 69 9.95 -10.38 -0.94
CA TYR A 69 9.58 -9.03 -1.38
C TYR A 69 10.39 -7.95 -0.64
N LEU A 70 10.55 -8.09 0.68
CA LEU A 70 11.33 -7.14 1.48
C LEU A 70 12.80 -7.07 1.04
N LEU A 71 13.39 -8.19 0.63
CA LEU A 71 14.76 -8.23 0.09
C LEU A 71 14.91 -7.43 -1.20
N ILE A 72 13.86 -7.33 -2.02
CA ILE A 72 13.88 -6.64 -3.31
C ILE A 72 13.21 -5.27 -3.27
N ALA A 73 12.64 -4.84 -2.15
CA ALA A 73 11.77 -3.67 -2.07
C ALA A 73 12.46 -2.38 -2.55
N SER A 74 13.72 -2.18 -2.18
CA SER A 74 14.55 -1.05 -2.63
C SER A 74 14.75 -1.04 -4.15
N SER A 75 14.82 -2.22 -4.78
CA SER A 75 14.99 -2.36 -6.23
C SER A 75 13.71 -2.08 -7.01
N LEU A 76 12.55 -2.10 -6.34
CA LEU A 76 11.26 -1.75 -6.94
C LEU A 76 11.04 -0.23 -7.00
N VAL A 77 11.80 0.56 -6.23
CA VAL A 77 11.68 2.01 -6.23
C VAL A 77 12.30 2.57 -7.51
N PRO A 78 11.56 3.32 -8.33
CA PRO A 78 12.12 3.92 -9.52
C PRO A 78 13.23 4.91 -9.17
N LYS A 79 14.39 4.79 -9.81
CA LYS A 79 15.52 5.74 -9.63
C LYS A 79 15.17 7.16 -10.07
N ASN A 80 14.25 7.29 -11.03
CA ASN A 80 13.76 8.60 -11.46
C ASN A 80 12.77 9.13 -10.41
N SER A 81 13.15 10.22 -9.75
CA SER A 81 12.34 10.89 -8.72
C SER A 81 10.96 11.28 -9.23
N ALA A 82 10.83 11.70 -10.50
CA ALA A 82 9.55 12.07 -11.10
C ALA A 82 8.49 10.96 -11.05
N LEU A 83 8.91 9.68 -11.04
CA LEU A 83 7.99 8.53 -11.07
C LEU A 83 7.42 8.15 -9.70
N HIS A 84 7.96 8.71 -8.62
CA HIS A 84 7.46 8.47 -7.26
C HIS A 84 7.14 9.77 -6.51
N HIS A 85 6.96 10.87 -7.24
CA HIS A 85 6.36 12.08 -6.67
C HIS A 85 4.93 11.79 -6.24
N PHE A 86 4.55 12.33 -5.08
CA PHE A 86 3.18 12.31 -4.62
C PHE A 86 2.29 13.03 -5.64
N CYS A 87 1.25 12.34 -6.12
CA CYS A 87 0.31 12.86 -7.10
C CYS A 87 -1.12 12.52 -6.69
N ILE A 88 -1.97 13.54 -6.54
CA ILE A 88 -3.41 13.38 -6.36
C ILE A 88 -4.06 13.54 -7.73
N ARG A 89 -4.77 12.51 -8.19
CA ARG A 89 -5.58 12.60 -9.41
C ARG A 89 -6.96 13.17 -9.06
N HIS A 90 -7.31 14.33 -9.63
CA HIS A 90 -8.64 14.88 -9.52
C HIS A 90 -9.57 14.14 -10.51
N PRO A 91 -10.73 13.62 -10.09
CA PRO A 91 -11.61 12.84 -10.96
C PRO A 91 -12.22 13.67 -12.11
N ASP A 92 -12.25 14.99 -11.95
CA ASP A 92 -12.86 15.93 -12.90
C ASP A 92 -12.06 17.23 -12.99
N LEU A 93 -10.83 17.18 -13.51
CA LEU A 93 -9.98 18.37 -13.62
C LEU A 93 -10.40 19.20 -14.84
N GLN A 94 -11.36 20.10 -14.65
CA GLN A 94 -11.80 21.07 -15.64
C GLN A 94 -11.60 22.51 -15.14
N PRO A 95 -11.50 23.53 -16.02
CA PRO A 95 -11.25 24.91 -15.61
C PRO A 95 -12.22 25.44 -14.54
N ASN A 96 -13.49 25.02 -14.59
CA ASN A 96 -14.50 25.40 -13.59
C ASN A 96 -14.20 24.88 -12.17
N ASN A 97 -13.37 23.84 -12.04
CA ASN A 97 -12.95 23.28 -10.76
C ASN A 97 -11.59 23.85 -10.30
N VAL A 98 -11.08 24.90 -10.96
CA VAL A 98 -9.86 25.61 -10.57
C VAL A 98 -10.23 26.98 -10.00
N ILE A 99 -10.03 27.15 -8.69
CA ILE A 99 -10.32 28.41 -7.99
C ILE A 99 -9.01 29.19 -7.81
N VAL A 100 -8.96 30.41 -8.34
CA VAL A 100 -7.85 31.35 -8.14
C VAL A 100 -8.26 32.38 -7.10
N SER A 101 -7.47 32.51 -6.03
CA SER A 101 -7.63 33.58 -5.04
C SER A 101 -6.45 34.53 -5.11
N THR A 102 -6.72 35.83 -5.23
CA THR A 102 -5.70 36.88 -5.12
C THR A 102 -5.70 37.42 -3.69
N SER A 103 -4.56 37.32 -3.00
CA SER A 103 -4.41 37.93 -1.68
C SER A 103 -4.39 39.45 -1.83
N SER A 104 -5.56 40.07 -1.69
CA SER A 104 -5.70 41.54 -1.66
C SER A 104 -6.19 41.90 -0.27
N ASP A 105 -5.27 41.95 0.68
CA ASP A 105 -5.49 42.65 1.95
C ASP A 105 -4.16 43.28 2.38
N SER A 106 -3.90 44.44 1.79
CA SER A 106 -3.06 45.46 2.40
C SER A 106 -3.88 46.75 2.34
N ASN A 107 -4.96 46.78 3.13
CA ASN A 107 -5.64 48.04 3.43
C ASN A 107 -4.63 48.93 4.16
N SER A 108 -4.13 49.91 3.41
CA SER A 108 -3.41 51.08 3.93
C SER A 108 -4.42 52.10 4.45
#